data_AF-A0A2A4MUI9-F1
#
_entry.id   AF-A0A2A4MUI9-F1
#
_cell.length_a   1.000
_cell.length_b   1.000
_cell.length_c   1.000
_cell.angle_alpha   90.00
_cell.angle_beta   90.00
_cell.angle_gamma   90.00
#
_symmetry.space_group_name_H-M   'P 1'
#
loop_
_entity.id
_entity.type
_entity.pdbx_description
1 polymer ?
#
loop_
_entity_poly.entity_id
_entity_poly.type
_entity_poly.pdbx_seq_one_letter_code
_entity_poly.pdbx_strand_id
1 'polypeptide(L)' 'MKVRVLGCSGGIAKDLRTTTFLVNDEILFDAGTGVGELSLDEMLAIKHVVITHAHLDHVCGLALMLASI' A
#
# COMPACT_ATOMS: atom_id res chain seq x y z
N MET A 1 17.66 -5.37 -4.47
CA MET A 1 16.54 -4.49 -4.06
C MET A 1 15.48 -4.57 -5.15
N LYS A 2 14.26 -4.99 -4.82
CA LYS A 2 13.13 -5.15 -5.77
C LYS A 2 11.99 -4.23 -5.32
N VAL A 3 11.39 -3.51 -6.27
CA VAL A 3 10.24 -2.63 -6.02
C VAL A 3 9.09 -3.08 -6.92
N ARG A 4 7.92 -3.33 -6.32
CA ARG A 4 6.66 -3.58 -7.02
C ARG A 4 5.74 -2.38 -6.81
N VAL A 5 5.28 -1.78 -7.91
CA VAL A 5 4.31 -0.69 -7.89
C VAL A 5 2.92 -1.29 -7.71
N LEU A 6 2.25 -0.96 -6.61
CA LEU A 6 0.87 -1.40 -6.33
C LEU A 6 -0.13 -0.27 -6.58
N GLY A 7 0.32 0.98 -6.43
CA GLY A 7 -0.42 2.17 -6.84
C GLY A 7 0.51 3.37 -7.01
N CYS A 8 0.22 4.20 -8.02
CA CYS A 8 1.00 5.39 -8.37
C CYS A 8 0.14 6.56 -8.87
N SER A 9 -1.18 6.51 -8.64
CA SER A 9 -2.10 7.59 -8.96
C SER A 9 -2.16 8.62 -7.82
N GLY A 10 -2.27 9.91 -8.16
CA GLY A 10 -2.56 10.98 -7.19
C GLY A 10 -4.06 11.13 -6.84
N GLY A 11 -4.90 10.22 -7.33
CA GLY A 11 -6.35 10.27 -7.09
C GLY A 11 -7.03 8.93 -7.32
N ILE A 12 -8.32 8.87 -6.97
CA ILE A 12 -9.14 7.66 -7.07
C ILE A 12 -10.07 7.80 -8.27
N ALA A 13 -10.02 6.82 -9.17
CA ALA A 13 -10.96 6.63 -10.28
C ALA A 13 -10.94 5.16 -10.69
N LYS A 14 -11.73 4.80 -11.70
CA LYS A 14 -11.70 3.46 -12.28
C LYS A 14 -10.26 3.10 -12.70
N ASP A 15 -9.80 1.92 -12.28
CA ASP A 15 -8.47 1.37 -12.57
C ASP A 15 -7.28 2.21 -12.03
N LEU A 16 -7.55 3.19 -11.15
CA LEU A 16 -6.51 3.97 -10.47
C LEU A 16 -6.39 3.56 -9.01
N ARG A 17 -5.14 3.35 -8.57
CA ARG A 17 -4.77 3.06 -7.19
C ARG A 17 -3.83 4.13 -6.67
N THR A 18 -4.07 4.62 -5.47
CA THR A 18 -3.24 5.65 -4.85
C THR A 18 -1.94 5.07 -4.33
N THR A 19 -0.98 5.94 -4.05
CA THR A 19 0.43 5.63 -3.78
C THR A 19 0.62 4.44 -2.83
N THR A 20 1.25 3.38 -3.33
CA THR A 20 1.68 2.21 -2.55
C THR A 20 2.78 1.49 -3.32
N PHE A 21 3.94 1.31 -2.70
CA PHE A 21 5.04 0.52 -3.26
C PHE A 21 5.44 -0.57 -2.30
N LEU A 22 5.60 -1.79 -2.80
CA LEU A 22 6.14 -2.91 -2.04
C LEU A 22 7.62 -3.07 -2.35
N VAL A 23 8.46 -2.98 -1.31
CA VAL A 23 9.91 -3.14 -1.42
C VAL A 23 10.33 -4.44 -0.75
N ASN A 24 11.08 -5.26 -1.50
CA ASN A 24 11.58 -6.58 -1.07
C ASN A 24 10.51 -7.49 -0.46
N ASP A 25 9.26 -7.33 -0.90
CA ASP A 25 8.11 -8.14 -0.48
C ASP A 25 7.77 -8.05 1.03
N GLU A 26 8.35 -7.08 1.78
CA GLU A 26 8.15 -6.94 3.24
C GLU A 26 7.98 -5.49 3.74
N ILE A 27 8.25 -4.47 2.91
CA ILE A 27 8.13 -3.04 3.29
C ILE A 27 7.13 -2.35 2.37
N LEU A 28 6.13 -1.69 2.95
CA LEU A 28 5.28 -0.76 2.22
C LEU A 28 5.84 0.67 2.32
N PHE A 29 5.99 1.32 1.17
CA PHE A 29 6.22 2.76 1.08
C PHE A 29 4.91 3.42 0.65
N ASP A 30 4.33 4.17 1.58
CA ASP A 30 2.91 4.52 1.64
C ASP A 30 1.97 3.31 1.59
N ALA A 31 0.74 3.52 2.04
CA ALA A 31 -0.29 2.51 2.15
C ALA A 31 -1.65 3.10 1.74
N GLY A 32 -1.69 3.61 0.51
CA GLY A 32 -2.90 4.04 -0.17
C GLY A 32 -3.81 2.90 -0.62
N THR A 33 -4.69 3.15 -1.59
CA THR A 33 -5.62 2.14 -2.12
C THR A 33 -4.93 1.04 -2.92
N GLY A 34 -3.65 1.20 -3.28
CA GLY A 34 -2.83 0.15 -3.90
C GLY A 34 -2.57 -1.04 -2.98
N VAL A 35 -2.72 -0.89 -1.66
CA VAL A 35 -2.66 -2.02 -0.72
C VAL A 35 -3.64 -3.14 -1.07
N GLY A 36 -4.76 -2.82 -1.71
CA GLY A 36 -5.75 -3.81 -2.15
C GLY A 36 -5.29 -4.76 -3.26
N GLU A 37 -4.09 -4.56 -3.82
CA GLU A 37 -3.47 -5.48 -4.78
C GLU A 37 -2.68 -6.61 -4.10
N LEU A 38 -2.45 -6.53 -2.77
CA LEU A 38 -1.82 -7.60 -2.01
C LEU A 38 -2.79 -8.76 -1.75
N SER A 39 -2.29 -10.00 -1.77
CA SER A 39 -3.00 -11.12 -1.14
C SER A 39 -2.93 -11.02 0.39
N LEU A 40 -3.78 -11.77 1.12
CA LEU A 40 -3.72 -11.81 2.59
C LEU A 40 -2.37 -12.30 3.11
N ASP A 41 -1.75 -13.29 2.45
CA ASP A 41 -0.42 -13.79 2.82
C ASP A 41 0.66 -12.72 2.61
N GLU A 42 0.56 -11.92 1.54
CA GLU A 42 1.46 -10.81 1.30
C GLU A 42 1.26 -9.68 2.32
N MET A 43 0.01 -9.42 2.75
CA MET A 43 -0.28 -8.46 3.83
C MET A 43 0.35 -8.89 5.16
N LEU A 44 0.25 -10.19 5.51
CA LEU A 44 0.86 -10.77 6.71
C LEU A 44 2.41 -10.75 6.69
N ALA A 45 3.01 -10.72 5.49
CA ALA A 45 4.46 -10.65 5.33
C ALA A 45 5.03 -9.23 5.54
N ILE A 46 4.19 -8.20 5.55
CA ILE A 46 4.62 -6.80 5.75
C ILE A 46 5.14 -6.60 7.18
N LYS A 47 6.38 -6.11 7.30
CA LYS A 47 7.05 -5.83 8.57
C LYS A 47 7.15 -4.35 8.88
N HIS A 48 7.22 -3.52 7.85
CA HIS A 48 7.43 -2.09 7.98
C HIS A 48 6.53 -1.33 7.01
N VAL A 49 6.02 -0.20 7.49
CA VAL A 49 5.28 0.75 6.67
C VAL A 49 5.93 2.11 6.85
N VAL A 50 6.42 2.70 5.76
CA VAL A 50 7.02 4.03 5.74
C VAL A 50 6.02 4.97 5.09
N ILE A 51 5.50 5.93 5.84
CA ILE A 51 4.54 6.91 5.35
C ILE A 51 5.27 8.22 5.05
N THR A 52 5.09 8.75 3.84
CA THR A 52 5.68 10.02 3.42
C THR A 52 5.04 11.21 4.13
N HIS A 53 3.71 11.24 4.18
CA HIS A 53 2.90 12.26 4.84
C HIS A 53 1.47 11.75 5.08
N ALA A 54 0.67 12.51 5.83
CA ALA A 54 -0.61 12.06 6.37
C ALA A 54 -1.84 12.38 5.48
N HIS A 55 -1.67 12.61 4.18
CA HIS A 55 -2.85 12.69 3.31
C HIS A 55 -3.49 11.31 3.15
N LEU A 56 -4.81 11.31 2.99
CA LEU A 56 -5.61 10.10 3.07
C LEU A 56 -5.23 9.07 2.00
N ASP A 57 -4.88 9.52 0.81
CA ASP A 57 -4.44 8.70 -0.31
C ASP A 57 -3.11 7.97 -0.08
N HIS A 58 -2.36 8.30 0.98
CA HIS A 58 -1.14 7.63 1.39
C HIS A 58 -1.33 6.71 2.62
N VAL A 59 -2.44 6.81 3.36
CA VAL A 59 -2.63 6.08 4.63
C VAL A 59 -3.91 5.25 4.71
N CYS A 60 -4.89 5.47 3.83
CA CYS A 60 -6.21 4.85 3.95
C CYS A 60 -6.19 3.32 3.87
N GLY A 61 -5.32 2.75 3.03
CA GLY A 61 -5.16 1.30 2.88
C GLY A 61 -4.57 0.64 4.10
N LEU A 62 -3.74 1.33 4.88
CA LEU A 62 -3.15 0.76 6.10
C LEU A 62 -4.22 0.37 7.12
N ALA A 63 -5.18 1.26 7.38
CA ALA A 63 -6.25 0.99 8.33
C ALA A 63 -7.11 -0.21 7.89
N LEU A 64 -7.42 -0.30 6.60
CA LEU A 64 -8.22 -1.40 6.04
C LEU A 64 -7.45 -2.73 6.00
N MET A 65 -6.13 -2.68 5.73
CA MET A 65 -5.25 -3.85 5.78
C MET A 65 -5.23 -4.45 7.17
N LEU A 66 -5.01 -3.64 8.22
CA LEU A 66 -4.99 -4.08 9.61
C LEU A 66 -6.35 -4.60 10.11
N ALA A 67 -7.46 -4.22 9.46
CA ALA A 67 -8.77 -4.82 9.74
C ALA A 67 -8.95 -6.19 9.06
N SER A 68 -8.11 -6.52 8.09
CA SER A 68 -8.17 -7.75 7.29
C SER A 68 -7.23 -8.86 7.77
N ILE A 69 -6.21 -8.52 8.58
CA ILE A 69 -5.20 -9.45 9.12
C ILE A 69 -5.11 -9.39 10.64
#